data_AF-A0A0D2D2B2-F1
#
_entry.id   AF-A0A0D2D2B2-F1
#
_cell.length_a   1.000
_cell.length_b   1.000
_cell.length_c   1.000
_cell.angle_alpha   90.00
_cell.angle_beta   90.00
_cell.angle_gamma   90.00
#
_symmetry.space_group_name_H-M   'P 1'
#
loop_
_entity.id
_entity.type
_entity.pdbx_description
1 polymer ?
#
loop_
_entity_poly.entity_id
_entity_poly.type
_entity_poly.pdbx_seq_one_letter_code
_entity_poly.pdbx_strand_id
1 'polypeptide(L)'
;MGILLARKAVAFKVQAGQEIKVINTYGKQVVDFWAFHPQDPNNFLSMVHTRTILLKVSLAKGDVLYSTRRKPMLVLTDDTTMGVHDMIWSACDAERYRMQGFDGYHDNCHDNMHKALRDAFPDFHIADDWVPDPLNLFMNVAIDHRSGLNIQSPTSEPGQYVNMRAETDLIIVMSACPQDLAPVNGGMPTDCEYVVSGSGTGSTTTTDTGLPMTISTYPQRRRRRVKVALSFDFDAVSHWLGTGCHPDNNMADYSSGIFAGQVGALRLLSMLSRCGIADKVTWFIPGHTIETFPDAVRQVVQSGAEIGLHGYAHEGIYQMTPEQERDVLLKCIEVATQLCGKKPRGYRAPMYTIRETTVHLLREHAFLYDTSLMHHDSQPYFTPSDPPIKTIDFSKPASSWLHPTPIAAQTFPPADTHPLVEIPCGWYNEDMMPLQYLPHLANSMGYVSTRVVEQMWKDKFMWLWEHAAETEGSDSADFIFPILMHPDTSGLAHIIGMSERFISWLKGFGDSVSFSTHEDIARDWLADQKAKLAAK
;
A
#
# COMPACT_ATOMS: atom_id res chain seq x y z
N MET A 1 21.38 5.36 -37.08
CA MET A 1 21.53 3.97 -36.60
C MET A 1 22.43 4.01 -35.40
N GLY A 2 21.96 3.51 -34.25
CA GLY A 2 22.74 3.41 -33.03
C GLY A 2 23.46 2.06 -32.97
N ILE A 3 24.57 2.03 -32.24
CA ILE A 3 25.35 0.81 -31.99
C ILE A 3 25.17 0.44 -30.51
N LEU A 4 24.83 -0.82 -30.27
CA LEU A 4 24.86 -1.46 -28.96
C LEU A 4 26.14 -2.29 -28.89
N LEU A 5 27.19 -1.71 -28.30
CA LEU A 5 28.49 -2.36 -28.17
C LEU A 5 28.40 -3.63 -27.32
N ALA A 6 29.16 -4.65 -27.69
CA ALA A 6 29.27 -5.91 -26.97
C ALA A 6 29.57 -5.64 -25.49
N ARG A 7 28.89 -6.40 -24.61
CA ARG A 7 29.04 -6.31 -23.15
C ARG A 7 28.64 -4.96 -22.55
N LYS A 8 27.99 -4.07 -23.30
CA LYS A 8 27.52 -2.76 -22.84
C LYS A 8 26.01 -2.61 -23.03
N ALA A 9 25.47 -1.55 -22.43
CA ALA A 9 24.07 -1.18 -22.57
C ALA A 9 23.89 0.25 -23.06
N VAL A 10 22.72 0.50 -23.63
CA VAL A 10 22.23 1.83 -24.01
C VAL A 10 20.85 2.06 -23.41
N ALA A 11 20.53 3.31 -23.11
CA ALA A 11 19.19 3.71 -22.70
C ALA A 11 18.76 4.96 -23.47
N PHE A 12 17.52 5.00 -23.96
CA PHE A 12 16.99 6.13 -24.73
C PHE A 12 15.46 6.23 -24.62
N LYS A 13 14.92 7.41 -24.90
CA LYS A 13 13.48 7.64 -24.95
C LYS A 13 12.90 7.23 -26.30
N VAL A 14 11.71 6.66 -26.27
CA VAL A 14 10.88 6.35 -27.44
C VAL A 14 9.48 6.88 -27.18
N GLN A 15 8.92 7.58 -28.16
CA GLN A 15 7.55 8.12 -28.08
C GLN A 15 6.53 7.10 -28.60
N ALA A 16 5.29 7.23 -28.15
CA ALA A 16 4.17 6.46 -28.69
C ALA A 16 4.13 6.54 -30.24
N GLY A 17 3.90 5.39 -30.87
CA GLY A 17 3.87 5.21 -32.32
C GLY A 17 5.23 5.02 -32.99
N GLN A 18 6.35 5.28 -32.32
CA GLN A 18 7.67 5.02 -32.88
C GLN A 18 8.01 3.52 -32.89
N GLU A 19 8.86 3.13 -33.83
CA GLU A 19 9.36 1.75 -33.95
C GLU A 19 10.80 1.66 -33.49
N ILE A 20 11.11 0.57 -32.79
CA ILE A 20 12.44 0.15 -32.35
C ILE A 20 12.80 -1.12 -33.11
N LYS A 21 13.76 -1.00 -34.02
CA LYS A 21 14.36 -2.14 -34.72
C LYS A 21 15.68 -2.50 -34.05
N VAL A 22 15.81 -3.75 -33.60
CA VAL A 22 17.04 -4.31 -33.04
C VAL A 22 17.59 -5.33 -34.03
N ILE A 23 18.82 -5.11 -34.50
CA ILE A 23 19.47 -5.87 -35.56
C ILE A 23 20.64 -6.65 -34.96
N ASN A 24 20.62 -7.96 -35.14
CA ASN A 24 21.69 -8.86 -34.76
C ASN A 24 22.77 -8.86 -35.85
N THR A 25 23.61 -7.82 -35.84
CA THR A 25 24.55 -7.50 -36.93
C THR A 25 25.46 -8.66 -37.30
N TYR A 26 26.02 -9.33 -36.31
CA TYR A 26 26.94 -10.46 -36.50
C TYR A 26 26.29 -11.83 -36.27
N GLY A 27 25.00 -11.86 -35.94
CA GLY A 27 24.30 -13.07 -35.54
C GLY A 27 24.66 -13.50 -34.12
N LYS A 28 23.84 -14.39 -33.57
CA LYS A 28 24.01 -15.04 -32.26
C LYS A 28 24.01 -14.14 -31.02
N GLN A 29 24.14 -12.81 -31.09
CA GLN A 29 24.14 -11.96 -29.91
C GLN A 29 22.76 -11.93 -29.23
N VAL A 30 22.70 -12.18 -27.92
CA VAL A 30 21.50 -11.99 -27.09
C VAL A 30 21.42 -10.56 -26.60
N VAL A 31 20.22 -9.98 -26.65
CA VAL A 31 19.96 -8.62 -26.16
C VAL A 31 18.90 -8.67 -25.08
N ASP A 32 19.29 -8.37 -23.84
CA ASP A 32 18.35 -8.19 -22.74
C ASP A 32 17.67 -6.83 -22.94
N PHE A 33 16.36 -6.83 -23.08
CA PHE A 33 15.54 -5.67 -23.43
C PHE A 33 14.57 -5.33 -22.30
N TRP A 34 14.58 -4.07 -21.87
CA TRP A 34 13.62 -3.50 -20.92
C TRP A 34 12.95 -2.27 -21.49
N ALA A 35 11.73 -2.00 -21.00
CA ALA A 35 11.04 -0.75 -21.24
C ALA A 35 10.37 -0.27 -19.95
N PHE A 36 10.49 1.01 -19.65
CA PHE A 36 9.92 1.65 -18.47
C PHE A 36 9.00 2.79 -18.89
N HIS A 37 7.94 3.02 -18.11
CA HIS A 37 7.17 4.25 -18.24
C HIS A 37 8.02 5.44 -17.73
N PRO A 38 8.17 6.53 -18.49
CA PRO A 38 9.10 7.62 -18.14
C PRO A 38 8.84 8.32 -16.81
N GLN A 39 7.62 8.22 -16.28
CA GLN A 39 7.17 8.89 -15.06
C GLN A 39 6.91 7.93 -13.89
N ASP A 40 7.04 6.62 -14.09
CA ASP A 40 6.76 5.62 -13.06
C ASP A 40 7.73 4.43 -13.17
N PRO A 41 8.80 4.39 -12.35
CA PRO A 41 9.77 3.30 -12.38
C PRO A 41 9.18 1.92 -12.01
N ASN A 42 8.01 1.88 -11.38
CA ASN A 42 7.31 0.64 -11.05
C ASN A 42 6.37 0.16 -12.18
N ASN A 43 6.18 0.97 -13.23
CA ASN A 43 5.41 0.61 -14.43
C ASN A 43 6.35 0.29 -15.59
N PHE A 44 6.74 -0.97 -15.70
CA PHE A 44 7.71 -1.46 -16.68
C PHE A 44 7.18 -2.68 -17.42
N LEU A 45 7.83 -2.98 -18.54
CA LEU A 45 7.56 -4.14 -19.40
C LEU A 45 7.72 -5.42 -18.58
N SER A 46 6.66 -6.21 -18.51
CA SER A 46 6.59 -7.35 -17.61
C SER A 46 6.36 -8.66 -18.37
N MET A 47 7.36 -9.52 -18.36
CA MET A 47 7.25 -10.83 -19.02
C MET A 47 6.21 -11.73 -18.34
N VAL A 48 6.10 -11.71 -17.01
CA VAL A 48 5.08 -12.51 -16.31
C VAL A 48 3.66 -12.10 -16.72
N HIS A 49 3.35 -10.80 -16.78
CA HIS A 49 2.04 -10.33 -17.22
C HIS A 49 1.80 -10.63 -18.70
N THR A 50 2.81 -10.45 -19.54
CA THR A 50 2.76 -10.76 -20.97
C THR A 50 2.42 -12.24 -21.21
N ARG A 51 3.14 -13.17 -20.55
CA ARG A 51 2.87 -14.61 -20.64
C ARG A 51 1.47 -14.97 -20.16
N THR A 52 1.00 -14.36 -19.07
CA THR A 52 -0.36 -14.58 -18.54
C THR A 52 -1.44 -14.09 -19.50
N ILE A 53 -1.23 -12.97 -20.20
CA ILE A 53 -2.23 -12.40 -21.12
C ILE A 53 -2.24 -13.15 -22.45
N LEU A 54 -1.06 -13.45 -22.99
CA LEU A 54 -0.92 -14.16 -24.27
C LEU A 54 -1.14 -15.67 -24.14
N LEU A 55 -1.13 -16.21 -22.92
CA LEU A 55 -1.20 -17.64 -22.60
C LEU A 55 -0.13 -18.47 -23.33
N LYS A 56 1.05 -17.90 -23.51
CA LYS A 56 2.19 -18.54 -24.17
C LYS A 56 3.53 -18.01 -23.67
N VAL A 57 4.57 -18.78 -23.92
CA VAL A 57 5.96 -18.54 -23.48
C VAL A 57 6.88 -18.09 -24.62
N SER A 58 6.37 -18.04 -25.85
CA SER A 58 7.11 -17.60 -27.04
C SER A 58 6.32 -16.50 -27.76
N LEU A 59 7.04 -15.52 -28.30
CA LEU A 59 6.45 -14.40 -29.03
C LEU A 59 6.21 -14.74 -30.50
N ALA A 60 5.23 -14.08 -31.09
CA ALA A 60 4.92 -14.11 -32.51
C ALA A 60 4.59 -12.71 -32.99
N LYS A 61 4.81 -12.45 -34.28
CA LYS A 61 4.39 -11.22 -34.94
C LYS A 61 2.92 -10.91 -34.65
N GLY A 62 2.64 -9.68 -34.24
CA GLY A 62 1.33 -9.19 -33.83
C GLY A 62 1.09 -9.23 -32.31
N ASP A 63 1.95 -9.91 -31.54
CA ASP A 63 1.79 -9.93 -30.09
C ASP A 63 2.00 -8.56 -29.46
N VAL A 64 1.15 -8.29 -28.48
CA VAL A 64 1.26 -7.12 -27.61
C VAL A 64 2.01 -7.53 -26.33
N LEU A 65 2.98 -6.72 -25.94
CA LEU A 65 3.74 -6.85 -24.72
C LEU A 65 3.21 -5.86 -23.67
N TYR A 66 3.11 -6.31 -22.42
CA TYR A 66 2.34 -5.62 -21.39
C TYR A 66 3.20 -5.18 -20.20
N SER A 67 2.76 -4.10 -19.54
CA SER A 67 3.38 -3.60 -18.32
C SER A 67 2.96 -4.36 -17.06
N THR A 68 3.60 -4.07 -15.92
CA THR A 68 3.15 -4.48 -14.57
C THR A 68 1.72 -4.05 -14.23
N ARG A 69 1.20 -3.02 -14.90
CA ARG A 69 -0.18 -2.52 -14.79
C ARG A 69 -1.12 -3.10 -15.86
N ARG A 70 -0.68 -4.14 -16.58
CA ARG A 70 -1.40 -4.79 -17.70
C ARG A 70 -1.82 -3.84 -18.82
N LYS A 71 -1.04 -2.78 -19.04
CA LYS A 71 -1.24 -1.85 -20.17
C LYS A 71 -0.33 -2.25 -21.34
N PRO A 72 -0.82 -2.18 -22.60
CA PRO A 72 0.04 -2.33 -23.78
C PRO A 72 1.23 -1.38 -23.71
N MET A 73 2.44 -1.88 -23.96
CA MET A 73 3.66 -1.08 -24.06
C MET A 73 4.29 -1.16 -25.43
N LEU A 74 4.40 -2.37 -25.98
CA LEU A 74 5.05 -2.64 -27.25
C LEU A 74 4.23 -3.63 -28.07
N VAL A 75 4.27 -3.54 -29.38
CA VAL A 75 3.74 -4.55 -30.31
C VAL A 75 4.87 -5.10 -31.15
N LEU A 76 5.01 -6.42 -31.21
CA LEU A 76 5.97 -7.09 -32.09
C LEU A 76 5.48 -6.99 -33.54
N THR A 77 5.95 -5.99 -34.27
CA THR A 77 5.49 -5.69 -35.64
C THR A 77 6.16 -6.56 -36.70
N ASP A 78 7.40 -6.98 -36.46
CA ASP A 78 8.14 -7.85 -37.35
C ASP A 78 9.22 -8.62 -36.61
N ASP A 79 9.49 -9.84 -37.05
CA ASP A 79 10.54 -10.69 -36.49
C ASP A 79 11.01 -11.66 -37.57
N THR A 80 12.30 -11.59 -37.88
CA THR A 80 12.94 -12.44 -38.89
C THR A 80 13.55 -13.72 -38.31
N THR A 81 13.48 -13.91 -36.98
CA THR A 81 14.09 -15.02 -36.23
C THR A 81 13.12 -16.12 -35.84
N MET A 82 11.90 -16.09 -36.40
CA MET A 82 10.86 -17.10 -36.21
C MET A 82 10.41 -17.26 -34.75
N GLY A 83 10.44 -16.18 -33.96
CA GLY A 83 9.92 -16.14 -32.60
C GLY A 83 10.87 -16.67 -31.53
N VAL A 84 12.15 -16.88 -31.85
CA VAL A 84 13.14 -17.42 -30.90
C VAL A 84 13.67 -16.29 -30.00
N HIS A 85 12.86 -15.99 -28.99
CA HIS A 85 13.16 -15.06 -27.90
C HIS A 85 12.76 -15.73 -26.58
N ASP A 86 13.53 -15.47 -25.53
CA ASP A 86 13.19 -15.96 -24.21
C ASP A 86 12.46 -14.89 -23.38
N MET A 87 11.45 -15.34 -22.65
CA MET A 87 10.67 -14.53 -21.73
C MET A 87 10.74 -15.08 -20.29
N ILE A 88 11.56 -16.06 -19.99
CA ILE A 88 11.54 -16.80 -18.71
C ILE A 88 12.84 -16.61 -17.92
N TRP A 89 13.98 -16.55 -18.61
CA TRP A 89 15.29 -16.53 -17.99
C TRP A 89 15.61 -15.15 -17.42
N SER A 90 16.21 -15.12 -16.23
CA SER A 90 16.64 -13.88 -15.60
C SER A 90 17.84 -13.28 -16.32
N ALA A 91 18.02 -11.95 -16.21
CA ALA A 91 19.26 -11.29 -16.62
C ALA A 91 20.48 -11.90 -15.91
N CYS A 92 21.66 -11.81 -16.52
CA CYS A 92 22.88 -12.21 -15.82
C CYS A 92 23.31 -11.15 -14.79
N ASP A 93 23.87 -11.63 -13.67
CA ASP A 93 24.36 -10.84 -12.54
C ASP A 93 25.64 -11.48 -11.96
N ALA A 94 26.29 -10.79 -11.02
CA ALA A 94 27.51 -11.24 -10.39
C ALA A 94 27.38 -12.61 -9.66
N GLU A 95 26.24 -12.88 -9.01
CA GLU A 95 26.01 -14.14 -8.31
C GLU A 95 25.87 -15.30 -9.30
N ARG A 96 25.21 -15.08 -10.43
CA ARG A 96 25.09 -16.06 -11.51
C ARG A 96 26.45 -16.47 -12.05
N TYR A 97 27.38 -15.52 -12.25
CA TYR A 97 28.74 -15.83 -12.70
C TYR A 97 29.51 -16.62 -11.64
N ARG A 98 29.37 -16.29 -10.35
CA ARG A 98 29.96 -17.07 -9.25
C ARG A 98 29.42 -18.50 -9.21
N MET A 99 28.11 -18.69 -9.41
CA MET A 99 27.51 -20.03 -9.51
C MET A 99 28.08 -20.85 -10.68
N GLN A 100 28.54 -20.18 -11.74
CA GLN A 100 29.20 -20.81 -12.89
C GLN A 100 30.72 -21.00 -12.70
N GLY A 101 31.25 -20.65 -11.52
CA GLY A 101 32.65 -20.83 -11.16
C GLY A 101 33.58 -19.71 -11.61
N PHE A 102 33.06 -18.54 -12.02
CA PHE A 102 33.89 -17.38 -12.30
C PHE A 102 34.28 -16.68 -11.00
N ASP A 103 35.58 -16.47 -10.80
CA ASP A 103 36.11 -15.74 -9.66
C ASP A 103 36.47 -14.30 -10.06
N GLY A 104 35.97 -13.33 -9.31
CA GLY A 104 36.12 -11.90 -9.60
C GLY A 104 34.92 -11.26 -10.31
N TYR A 105 35.15 -10.08 -10.90
CA TYR A 105 34.12 -9.30 -11.59
C TYR A 105 34.01 -9.71 -13.06
N HIS A 106 32.78 -9.93 -13.51
CA HIS A 106 32.42 -10.13 -14.91
C HIS A 106 31.36 -9.10 -15.30
N ASP A 107 31.52 -8.45 -16.46
CA ASP A 107 30.47 -7.59 -17.03
C ASP A 107 29.15 -8.37 -17.04
N ASN A 108 28.04 -7.74 -16.64
CA ASN A 108 26.75 -8.41 -16.50
C ASN A 108 25.60 -7.46 -16.86
N CYS A 109 24.46 -8.03 -17.25
CA CYS A 109 23.30 -7.28 -17.72
C CYS A 109 22.65 -6.46 -16.61
N HIS A 110 22.66 -6.96 -15.38
CA HIS A 110 22.19 -6.22 -14.21
C HIS A 110 22.90 -4.87 -14.06
N ASP A 111 24.23 -4.89 -13.97
CA ASP A 111 25.04 -3.69 -13.78
C ASP A 111 25.01 -2.78 -15.00
N ASN A 112 24.98 -3.37 -16.21
CA ASN A 112 24.86 -2.64 -17.46
C ASN A 112 23.56 -1.83 -17.55
N MET A 113 22.41 -2.43 -17.20
CA MET A 113 21.11 -1.77 -17.22
C MET A 113 21.10 -0.57 -16.27
N HIS A 114 21.53 -0.78 -15.02
CA HIS A 114 21.62 0.26 -13.99
C HIS A 114 22.56 1.39 -14.41
N LYS A 115 23.74 1.06 -14.95
CA LYS A 115 24.67 2.06 -15.46
C LYS A 115 24.07 2.88 -16.60
N ALA A 116 23.44 2.24 -17.59
CA ALA A 116 22.84 2.94 -18.72
C ALA A 116 21.71 3.89 -18.30
N LEU A 117 20.87 3.48 -17.34
CA LEU A 117 19.83 4.34 -16.77
C LEU A 117 20.42 5.53 -16.01
N ARG A 118 21.40 5.30 -15.12
CA ARG A 118 22.04 6.39 -14.37
C ARG A 118 22.72 7.41 -15.29
N ASP A 119 23.38 6.95 -16.35
CA ASP A 119 24.10 7.82 -17.28
C ASP A 119 23.14 8.64 -18.16
N ALA A 120 22.05 8.04 -18.66
CA ALA A 120 21.13 8.68 -19.61
C ALA A 120 19.94 9.41 -18.95
N PHE A 121 19.52 8.95 -17.77
CA PHE A 121 18.34 9.41 -17.03
C PHE A 121 18.65 9.54 -15.54
N PRO A 122 19.51 10.49 -15.12
CA PRO A 122 19.96 10.61 -13.73
C PRO A 122 18.83 10.85 -12.73
N ASP A 123 17.70 11.42 -13.16
CA ASP A 123 16.51 11.66 -12.33
C ASP A 123 15.54 10.47 -12.30
N PHE A 124 15.83 9.39 -13.03
CA PHE A 124 15.02 8.18 -13.06
C PHE A 124 15.60 7.13 -12.13
N HIS A 125 14.99 6.99 -10.95
CA HIS A 125 15.50 6.14 -9.89
C HIS A 125 14.80 4.78 -9.85
N ILE A 126 15.60 3.71 -9.86
CA ILE A 126 15.20 2.33 -9.57
C ILE A 126 16.09 1.79 -8.44
N ALA A 127 15.64 0.75 -7.74
CA ALA A 127 16.44 0.14 -6.67
C ALA A 127 17.71 -0.52 -7.23
N ASP A 128 18.89 -0.18 -6.71
CA ASP A 128 20.19 -0.63 -7.25
C ASP A 128 20.42 -2.15 -7.13
N ASP A 129 19.70 -2.83 -6.25
CA ASP A 129 19.82 -4.27 -5.96
C ASP A 129 18.80 -5.14 -6.74
N TRP A 130 18.11 -4.55 -7.71
CA TRP A 130 17.02 -5.22 -8.41
C TRP A 130 16.94 -4.86 -9.89
N VAL A 131 16.55 -5.84 -10.72
CA VAL A 131 16.21 -5.64 -12.14
C VAL A 131 14.93 -6.38 -12.50
N PRO A 132 14.09 -5.82 -13.39
CA PRO A 132 12.97 -6.58 -13.96
C PRO A 132 13.45 -7.77 -14.79
N ASP A 133 12.62 -8.81 -14.88
CA ASP A 133 12.83 -9.88 -15.87
C ASP A 133 12.88 -9.26 -17.29
N PRO A 134 14.00 -9.40 -18.02
CA PRO A 134 14.13 -8.87 -19.37
C PRO A 134 13.26 -9.62 -20.37
N LEU A 135 12.97 -8.97 -21.49
CA LEU A 135 12.72 -9.69 -22.74
C LEU A 135 14.09 -10.03 -23.36
N ASN A 136 14.46 -11.31 -23.36
CA ASN A 136 15.75 -11.77 -23.89
C ASN A 136 15.66 -12.00 -25.40
N LEU A 137 15.90 -10.96 -26.19
CA LEU A 137 15.85 -11.04 -27.64
C LEU A 137 16.96 -11.97 -28.16
N PHE A 138 16.60 -12.87 -29.09
CA PHE A 138 17.49 -13.82 -29.76
C PHE A 138 18.01 -14.95 -28.86
N MET A 139 17.64 -14.97 -27.58
CA MET A 139 18.01 -16.03 -26.66
C MET A 139 17.19 -17.29 -26.96
N ASN A 140 17.89 -18.42 -27.03
CA ASN A 140 17.28 -19.73 -27.30
C ASN A 140 17.23 -20.55 -26.00
N VAL A 141 16.07 -20.56 -25.35
CA VAL A 141 15.80 -21.42 -24.18
C VAL A 141 14.76 -22.46 -24.58
N ALA A 142 15.21 -23.70 -24.71
CA ALA A 142 14.34 -24.82 -25.03
C ALA A 142 13.57 -25.29 -23.78
N ILE A 143 12.27 -25.54 -23.94
CA ILE A 143 11.41 -26.09 -22.90
C ILE A 143 11.05 -27.52 -23.29
N ASP A 144 11.39 -28.50 -22.44
CA ASP A 144 11.06 -29.89 -22.70
C ASP A 144 9.63 -30.26 -22.27
N HIS A 145 9.18 -31.48 -22.64
CA HIS A 145 7.84 -31.99 -22.34
C HIS A 145 7.56 -32.16 -20.82
N ARG A 146 8.56 -31.97 -19.96
CA ARG A 146 8.44 -31.98 -18.50
C ARG A 146 8.62 -30.59 -17.89
N SER A 147 8.59 -29.53 -18.71
CA SER A 147 8.85 -28.15 -18.29
C SER A 147 10.28 -27.89 -17.81
N GLY A 148 11.23 -28.74 -18.17
CA GLY A 148 12.66 -28.46 -17.97
C GLY A 148 13.13 -27.37 -18.93
N LEU A 149 13.96 -26.45 -18.43
CA LEU A 149 14.53 -25.35 -19.21
C LEU A 149 15.98 -25.66 -19.57
N ASN A 150 16.35 -25.48 -20.84
CA ASN A 150 17.70 -25.72 -21.33
C ASN A 150 18.18 -24.58 -22.24
N ILE A 151 19.26 -23.90 -21.83
CA ILE A 151 19.88 -22.85 -22.65
C ILE A 151 20.62 -23.51 -23.82
N GLN A 152 20.29 -23.08 -25.03
CA GLN A 152 20.94 -23.48 -26.26
C GLN A 152 21.61 -22.28 -26.95
N SER A 153 22.45 -22.57 -27.94
CA SER A 153 23.01 -21.51 -28.78
C SER A 153 21.89 -20.76 -29.51
N PRO A 154 21.93 -19.43 -29.55
CA PRO A 154 21.02 -18.61 -30.36
C PRO A 154 20.90 -19.08 -31.81
N THR A 155 19.70 -19.00 -32.36
CA THR A 155 19.43 -19.38 -33.76
C THR A 155 19.61 -18.22 -34.73
N SER A 156 19.73 -16.98 -34.23
CA SER A 156 19.83 -15.80 -35.08
C SER A 156 21.07 -15.80 -35.96
N GLU A 157 20.90 -15.41 -37.22
CA GLU A 157 21.93 -15.27 -38.25
C GLU A 157 22.26 -13.78 -38.50
N PRO A 158 23.42 -13.46 -39.09
CA PRO A 158 23.83 -12.08 -39.34
C PRO A 158 22.76 -11.27 -40.09
N GLY A 159 22.45 -10.09 -39.56
CA GLY A 159 21.49 -9.13 -40.14
C GLY A 159 20.02 -9.44 -39.86
N GLN A 160 19.70 -10.55 -39.18
CA GLN A 160 18.34 -10.76 -38.68
C GLN A 160 18.00 -9.74 -37.60
N TYR A 161 16.73 -9.38 -37.52
CA TYR A 161 16.22 -8.33 -36.66
C TYR A 161 14.83 -8.65 -36.09
N VAL A 162 14.50 -7.88 -35.05
CA VAL A 162 13.19 -7.74 -34.42
C VAL A 162 12.77 -6.28 -34.51
N ASN A 163 11.50 -6.02 -34.79
CA ASN A 163 10.93 -4.68 -34.85
C ASN A 163 9.70 -4.58 -33.94
N MET A 164 9.73 -3.62 -33.02
CA MET A 164 8.63 -3.39 -32.08
C MET A 164 8.14 -1.95 -32.16
N ARG A 165 6.83 -1.74 -32.16
CA ARG A 165 6.23 -0.40 -32.08
C ARG A 165 5.85 -0.09 -30.64
N ALA A 166 6.18 1.12 -30.17
CA ALA A 166 5.77 1.61 -28.87
C ALA A 166 4.30 2.05 -28.89
N GLU A 167 3.50 1.55 -27.95
CA GLU A 167 2.08 1.92 -27.77
C GLU A 167 1.90 3.10 -26.79
N THR A 168 2.98 3.47 -26.09
CA THR A 168 3.04 4.60 -25.16
C THR A 168 4.45 5.20 -25.19
N ASP A 169 4.67 6.35 -24.56
CA ASP A 169 6.01 6.87 -24.31
C ASP A 169 6.77 5.95 -23.34
N LEU A 170 8.03 5.65 -23.66
CA LEU A 170 8.88 4.67 -22.99
C LEU A 170 10.31 5.17 -22.82
N ILE A 171 10.96 4.71 -21.75
CA ILE A 171 12.41 4.63 -21.64
C ILE A 171 12.80 3.20 -21.99
N ILE A 172 13.52 3.00 -23.09
CA ILE A 172 14.05 1.70 -23.50
C ILE A 172 15.46 1.55 -22.96
N VAL A 173 15.77 0.37 -22.43
CA VAL A 173 17.13 -0.03 -22.04
C VAL A 173 17.44 -1.35 -22.73
N MET A 174 18.60 -1.45 -23.36
CA MET A 174 19.07 -2.68 -24.00
C MET A 174 20.50 -2.96 -23.60
N SER A 175 20.79 -4.20 -23.19
CA SER A 175 22.15 -4.68 -22.89
C SER A 175 22.53 -5.78 -23.87
N ALA A 176 23.66 -5.64 -24.56
CA ALA A 176 24.26 -6.76 -25.28
C ALA A 176 24.84 -7.71 -24.24
N CYS A 177 24.17 -8.85 -24.05
CA CYS A 177 24.48 -9.80 -22.99
C CYS A 177 25.96 -10.20 -23.03
N PRO A 178 26.72 -10.03 -21.94
CA PRO A 178 28.15 -10.34 -21.89
C PRO A 178 28.45 -11.83 -21.64
N GLN A 179 27.44 -12.68 -21.43
CA GLN A 179 27.62 -14.09 -21.06
C GLN A 179 28.43 -14.88 -22.10
N ASP A 180 29.58 -15.41 -21.68
CA ASP A 180 30.53 -16.19 -22.49
C ASP A 180 30.90 -17.54 -21.82
N LEU A 181 30.32 -17.87 -20.67
CA LEU A 181 30.54 -19.13 -19.92
C LEU A 181 29.43 -20.17 -20.14
N ALA A 182 28.40 -19.82 -20.92
CA ALA A 182 27.30 -20.70 -21.28
C ALA A 182 27.05 -20.58 -22.79
N PRO A 183 26.22 -21.46 -23.41
CA PRO A 183 25.89 -21.37 -24.84
C PRO A 183 25.22 -20.05 -25.28
N VAL A 184 24.93 -19.14 -24.35
CA VAL A 184 24.47 -17.78 -24.63
C VAL A 184 25.48 -17.07 -25.54
N ASN A 185 24.99 -16.26 -26.48
CA ASN A 185 25.80 -15.53 -27.47
C ASN A 185 26.62 -16.39 -28.45
N GLY A 186 26.44 -17.72 -28.47
CA GLY A 186 27.31 -18.59 -29.27
C GLY A 186 28.77 -18.60 -28.81
N GLY A 187 29.04 -18.19 -27.57
CA GLY A 187 30.37 -18.19 -26.94
C GLY A 187 31.21 -16.92 -27.15
N MET A 188 30.77 -15.96 -27.95
CA MET A 188 31.48 -14.69 -28.12
C MET A 188 30.49 -13.52 -28.23
N PRO A 189 30.41 -12.65 -27.21
CA PRO A 189 29.60 -11.43 -27.30
C PRO A 189 30.08 -10.52 -28.44
N THR A 190 29.14 -10.03 -29.24
CA THR A 190 29.35 -9.14 -30.39
C THR A 190 28.42 -7.93 -30.33
N ASP A 191 28.68 -6.94 -31.17
CA ASP A 191 27.85 -5.74 -31.23
C ASP A 191 26.51 -6.03 -31.91
N CYS A 192 25.50 -5.25 -31.56
CA CYS A 192 24.24 -5.14 -32.30
C CYS A 192 24.02 -3.72 -32.78
N GLU A 193 23.13 -3.55 -33.74
CA GLU A 193 22.67 -2.25 -34.19
C GLU A 193 21.20 -2.05 -33.82
N TYR A 194 20.80 -0.80 -33.64
CA TYR A 194 19.39 -0.47 -33.46
C TYR A 194 19.01 0.81 -34.19
N VAL A 195 17.73 0.90 -34.55
CA VAL A 195 17.15 2.06 -35.22
C VAL A 195 15.85 2.41 -34.52
N VAL A 196 15.71 3.68 -34.15
CA VAL A 196 14.42 4.26 -33.75
C VAL A 196 13.89 5.06 -34.93
N SER A 197 12.67 4.76 -35.38
CA SER A 197 12.06 5.39 -36.56
C SER A 197 10.60 5.75 -36.34
N GLY A 198 10.08 6.67 -37.16
CA GLY A 198 8.72 7.19 -37.07
C GLY A 198 8.64 8.56 -36.40
N SER A 199 7.61 9.33 -36.77
CA SER A 199 7.23 10.58 -36.09
C SER A 199 6.38 10.22 -34.87
N GLY A 200 6.83 10.55 -33.66
CA GLY A 200 6.03 10.32 -32.46
C GLY A 200 4.65 10.96 -32.60
N THR A 201 3.60 10.18 -32.40
CA THR A 201 2.24 10.71 -32.35
C THR A 201 2.07 11.29 -30.95
N GLY A 202 2.27 12.60 -30.80
CA GLY A 202 2.05 13.26 -29.51
C GLY A 202 0.71 12.85 -28.94
N SER A 203 0.73 12.25 -27.73
CA SER A 203 -0.41 11.73 -26.95
C SER A 203 -1.75 11.71 -27.70
N THR A 204 -1.89 10.79 -28.65
CA THR A 204 -3.19 10.53 -29.27
C THR A 204 -3.94 9.56 -28.37
N THR A 205 -4.97 10.06 -27.70
CA THR A 205 -6.10 9.25 -27.21
C THR A 205 -6.53 8.30 -28.32
N THR A 206 -6.17 7.03 -28.20
CA THR A 206 -6.50 6.01 -29.18
C THR A 206 -8.01 5.77 -29.16
N THR A 207 -8.64 6.12 -30.27
CA THR A 207 -9.97 5.67 -30.65
C THR A 207 -9.94 4.15 -30.84
N ASP A 208 -10.77 3.47 -30.06
CA ASP A 208 -11.02 2.03 -30.05
C ASP A 208 -11.54 1.55 -31.42
N THR A 209 -10.66 0.95 -32.23
CA THR A 209 -11.06 0.20 -33.42
C THR A 209 -11.18 -1.27 -33.05
N GLY A 210 -12.41 -1.69 -32.79
CA GLY A 210 -12.75 -3.03 -32.30
C GLY A 210 -12.28 -4.17 -33.20
N LEU A 211 -11.59 -5.13 -32.57
CA LEU A 211 -11.51 -6.51 -33.03
C LEU A 211 -12.85 -7.21 -32.76
N PRO A 212 -13.28 -8.18 -33.59
CA PRO A 212 -14.50 -8.95 -33.36
C PRO A 212 -14.26 -9.91 -32.19
N MET A 213 -14.50 -9.38 -31.00
CA MET A 213 -14.51 -10.13 -29.78
C MET A 213 -15.90 -10.75 -29.61
N THR A 214 -15.97 -12.08 -29.58
CA THR A 214 -16.96 -12.76 -28.73
C THR A 214 -16.54 -12.52 -27.27
N ILE A 215 -16.67 -11.27 -26.81
CA ILE A 215 -16.70 -10.92 -25.40
C ILE A 215 -18.03 -11.45 -24.88
N SER A 216 -17.97 -12.46 -24.02
CA SER A 216 -18.97 -12.57 -22.97
C SER A 216 -18.99 -11.22 -22.25
N THR A 217 -20.07 -10.45 -22.40
CA THR A 217 -20.25 -9.12 -21.79
C THR A 217 -20.13 -9.26 -20.28
N TYR A 218 -18.90 -9.19 -19.76
CA TYR A 218 -18.70 -8.95 -18.36
C TYR A 218 -19.26 -7.56 -18.09
N PRO A 219 -20.19 -7.41 -17.13
CA PRO A 219 -20.73 -6.11 -16.80
C PRO A 219 -19.57 -5.18 -16.47
N GLN A 220 -19.59 -3.94 -16.99
CA GLN A 220 -18.60 -2.94 -16.62
C GLN A 220 -18.58 -2.84 -15.09
N ARG A 221 -17.54 -3.40 -14.47
CA ARG A 221 -17.42 -3.36 -13.01
C ARG A 221 -17.29 -1.90 -12.61
N ARG A 222 -18.27 -1.43 -11.84
CA ARG A 222 -18.28 -0.09 -11.25
C ARG A 222 -16.91 0.17 -10.63
N ARG A 223 -16.36 1.38 -10.85
CA ARG A 223 -15.13 1.82 -10.19
C ARG A 223 -15.29 1.66 -8.68
N ARG A 224 -14.32 1.00 -8.03
CA ARG A 224 -14.35 0.79 -6.58
C ARG A 224 -14.24 2.13 -5.84
N ARG A 225 -14.88 2.24 -4.68
CA ARG A 225 -14.89 3.43 -3.83
C ARG A 225 -14.45 3.06 -2.42
N VAL A 226 -13.17 3.21 -2.13
CA VAL A 226 -12.57 2.84 -0.85
C VAL A 226 -12.14 4.10 -0.09
N LYS A 227 -12.44 4.15 1.21
CA LYS A 227 -12.00 5.23 2.11
C LYS A 227 -11.07 4.68 3.17
N VAL A 228 -9.81 5.13 3.16
CA VAL A 228 -8.81 4.79 4.19
C VAL A 228 -8.96 5.78 5.33
N ALA A 229 -9.26 5.27 6.52
CA ALA A 229 -9.33 6.05 7.75
C ALA A 229 -7.99 5.89 8.50
N LEU A 230 -6.96 6.60 8.03
CA LEU A 230 -5.65 6.57 8.68
C LEU A 230 -5.66 7.49 9.89
N SER A 231 -5.35 6.95 11.07
CA SER A 231 -5.34 7.68 12.33
C SER A 231 -4.07 7.52 13.14
N PHE A 232 -3.87 8.46 14.06
CA PHE A 232 -2.72 8.50 14.95
C PHE A 232 -3.17 8.72 16.40
N ASP A 233 -2.91 7.73 17.26
CA ASP A 233 -3.18 7.85 18.69
C ASP A 233 -1.90 8.40 19.34
N PHE A 234 -1.96 9.67 19.76
CA PHE A 234 -0.80 10.43 20.22
C PHE A 234 -0.62 10.28 21.74
N ASP A 235 -0.34 9.06 22.17
CA ASP A 235 -0.36 8.70 23.58
C ASP A 235 0.77 9.36 24.37
N ALA A 236 2.01 9.22 23.91
CA ALA A 236 3.17 9.81 24.56
C ALA A 236 3.24 9.48 26.08
N VAL A 237 3.50 10.47 26.92
CA VAL A 237 3.63 10.27 28.38
C VAL A 237 2.31 9.79 29.00
N SER A 238 1.16 10.15 28.42
CA SER A 238 -0.14 9.83 29.01
C SER A 238 -0.38 8.31 29.12
N HIS A 239 0.10 7.51 28.15
CA HIS A 239 0.06 6.05 28.23
C HIS A 239 0.58 5.53 29.57
N TRP A 240 1.76 6.01 29.99
CA TRP A 240 2.45 5.56 31.21
C TRP A 240 1.76 6.03 32.50
N LEU A 241 0.85 7.00 32.42
CA LEU A 241 0.06 7.49 33.53
C LEU A 241 -1.27 6.74 33.68
N GLY A 242 -1.87 6.34 32.56
CA GLY A 242 -3.15 5.64 32.52
C GLY A 242 -3.01 4.13 32.33
N THR A 243 -3.34 3.63 31.15
CA THR A 243 -3.40 2.17 30.89
C THR A 243 -2.05 1.45 31.01
N GLY A 244 -0.94 2.14 30.75
CA GLY A 244 0.43 1.63 30.91
C GLY A 244 1.03 1.89 32.29
N CYS A 245 0.24 2.36 33.27
CA CYS A 245 0.75 2.62 34.61
C CYS A 245 1.18 1.32 35.30
N HIS A 246 2.38 1.34 35.90
CA HIS A 246 2.90 0.24 36.70
C HIS A 246 3.78 0.77 37.83
N PRO A 247 3.78 0.16 39.04
CA PRO A 247 4.61 0.61 40.16
C PRO A 247 6.11 0.65 39.85
N ASP A 248 6.57 -0.22 38.94
CA ASP A 248 7.99 -0.32 38.53
C ASP A 248 8.32 0.51 37.28
N ASN A 249 7.38 1.34 36.79
CA ASN A 249 7.68 2.29 35.73
C ASN A 249 8.81 3.23 36.17
N ASN A 250 9.81 3.38 35.30
CA ASN A 250 11.01 4.15 35.60
C ASN A 250 11.26 5.23 34.54
N MET A 251 12.33 6.01 34.73
CA MET A 251 12.69 7.12 33.85
C MET A 251 12.81 6.72 32.37
N ALA A 252 13.29 5.50 32.08
CA ALA A 252 13.41 5.02 30.70
C ALA A 252 12.03 4.86 30.05
N ASP A 253 11.05 4.33 30.79
CA ASP A 253 9.68 4.14 30.32
C ASP A 253 9.05 5.50 29.97
N TYR A 254 9.08 6.45 30.91
CA TYR A 254 8.57 7.81 30.65
C TYR A 254 9.31 8.51 29.51
N SER A 255 10.62 8.27 29.35
CA SER A 255 11.41 8.87 28.27
C SER A 255 10.95 8.43 26.88
N SER A 256 10.36 7.24 26.75
CA SER A 256 9.78 6.78 25.48
C SER A 256 8.54 7.62 25.09
N GLY A 257 7.70 7.97 26.07
CA GLY A 257 6.60 8.91 25.85
C GLY A 257 7.09 10.33 25.51
N ILE A 258 8.19 10.78 26.11
CA ILE A 258 8.84 12.05 25.74
C ILE A 258 9.34 12.00 24.28
N PHE A 259 9.92 10.88 23.85
CA PHE A 259 10.31 10.68 22.44
C PHE A 259 9.12 10.81 21.49
N ALA A 260 7.99 10.19 21.81
CA ALA A 260 6.77 10.30 20.98
C ALA A 260 6.35 11.77 20.81
N GLY A 261 6.33 12.52 21.91
CA GLY A 261 5.97 13.94 21.98
C GLY A 261 6.92 14.87 21.21
N GLN A 262 8.23 14.67 21.37
CA GLN A 262 9.25 15.59 20.83
C GLN A 262 9.80 15.20 19.47
N VAL A 263 9.69 13.92 19.07
CA VAL A 263 10.34 13.38 17.89
C VAL A 263 9.38 12.58 17.03
N GLY A 264 8.69 11.59 17.61
CA GLY A 264 7.85 10.65 16.88
C GLY A 264 6.75 11.35 16.08
N ALA A 265 6.01 12.25 16.71
CA ALA A 265 4.90 12.96 16.08
C ALA A 265 5.36 13.86 14.94
N LEU A 266 6.47 14.58 15.12
CA LEU A 266 7.03 15.47 14.09
C LEU A 266 7.57 14.69 12.89
N ARG A 267 8.15 13.50 13.11
CA ARG A 267 8.58 12.62 12.02
C ARG A 267 7.40 12.11 11.20
N LEU A 268 6.34 11.65 11.87
CA LEU A 268 5.12 11.22 11.20
C LEU A 268 4.48 12.35 10.42
N LEU A 269 4.38 13.55 11.02
CA LEU A 269 3.83 14.72 10.34
C LEU A 269 4.64 15.11 9.09
N SER A 270 5.98 15.06 9.17
CA SER A 270 6.86 15.28 8.02
C SER A 270 6.62 14.23 6.92
N MET A 271 6.53 12.96 7.29
CA MET A 271 6.25 11.87 6.35
C MET A 271 4.89 12.03 5.67
N LEU A 272 3.84 12.28 6.44
CA LEU A 272 2.48 12.51 5.92
C LEU A 272 2.42 13.70 4.96
N SER A 273 3.18 14.76 5.26
CA SER A 273 3.30 15.94 4.40
C SER A 273 3.97 15.59 3.07
N ARG A 274 5.07 14.82 3.08
CA ARG A 274 5.70 14.31 1.84
C ARG A 274 4.76 13.40 1.05
N CYS A 275 3.96 12.60 1.74
CA CYS A 275 2.94 11.76 1.11
C CYS A 275 1.72 12.56 0.61
N GLY A 276 1.59 13.84 0.95
CA GLY A 276 0.48 14.70 0.54
C GLY A 276 -0.88 14.31 1.14
N ILE A 277 -0.88 13.81 2.39
CA ILE A 277 -2.09 13.37 3.11
C ILE A 277 -2.17 13.91 4.55
N ALA A 278 -1.31 14.86 4.94
CA ALA A 278 -1.26 15.38 6.31
C ALA A 278 -2.55 16.07 6.78
N ASP A 279 -3.39 16.52 5.85
CA ASP A 279 -4.72 17.13 6.07
C ASP A 279 -5.88 16.12 5.95
N LYS A 280 -5.58 14.85 5.67
CA LYS A 280 -6.57 13.78 5.38
C LYS A 280 -6.53 12.64 6.39
N VAL A 281 -5.96 12.89 7.56
CA VAL A 281 -5.81 11.93 8.66
C VAL A 281 -6.43 12.49 9.93
N THR A 282 -6.65 11.60 10.89
CA THR A 282 -7.20 11.95 12.21
C THR A 282 -6.18 11.68 13.29
N TRP A 283 -5.98 12.61 14.22
CA TRP A 283 -5.16 12.42 15.42
C TRP A 283 -6.06 12.37 16.64
N PHE A 284 -6.05 11.27 17.37
CA PHE A 284 -6.72 11.14 18.66
C PHE A 284 -5.67 11.48 19.73
N ILE A 285 -5.90 12.57 20.46
CA ILE A 285 -4.87 13.15 21.33
C ILE A 285 -5.41 13.22 22.77
N PRO A 286 -4.73 12.59 23.74
CA PRO A 286 -5.08 12.73 25.15
C PRO A 286 -4.91 14.17 25.62
N GLY A 287 -5.80 14.65 26.49
CA GLY A 287 -5.74 16.02 27.03
C GLY A 287 -4.40 16.35 27.70
N HIS A 288 -3.81 15.39 28.42
CA HIS A 288 -2.47 15.50 28.98
C HIS A 288 -1.41 15.72 27.89
N THR A 289 -1.47 15.00 26.77
CA THR A 289 -0.53 15.18 25.65
C THR A 289 -0.69 16.57 25.02
N ILE A 290 -1.92 17.07 24.88
CA ILE A 290 -2.18 18.45 24.41
C ILE A 290 -1.47 19.48 25.28
N GLU A 291 -1.60 19.37 26.60
CA GLU A 291 -1.02 20.33 27.54
C GLU A 291 0.50 20.13 27.76
N THR A 292 1.01 18.90 27.56
CA THR A 292 2.44 18.55 27.76
C THR A 292 3.31 18.88 26.55
N PHE A 293 2.79 18.67 25.33
CA PHE A 293 3.53 18.90 24.08
C PHE A 293 2.82 19.91 23.16
N PRO A 294 2.48 21.12 23.65
CA PRO A 294 1.60 22.04 22.93
C PRO A 294 2.19 22.51 21.59
N ASP A 295 3.52 22.56 21.44
CA ASP A 295 4.17 22.93 20.18
C ASP A 295 4.04 21.84 19.10
N ALA A 296 4.18 20.57 19.47
CA ALA A 296 4.02 19.45 18.53
C ALA A 296 2.55 19.32 18.10
N VAL A 297 1.63 19.41 19.07
CA VAL A 297 0.20 19.32 18.83
C VAL A 297 -0.29 20.51 17.99
N ARG A 298 0.22 21.73 18.20
CA ARG A 298 -0.07 22.88 17.33
C ARG A 298 0.34 22.64 15.88
N GLN A 299 1.45 21.95 15.62
CA GLN A 299 1.87 21.61 14.25
C GLN A 299 0.91 20.59 13.61
N VAL A 300 0.40 19.63 14.37
CA VAL A 300 -0.65 18.71 13.89
C VAL A 300 -1.91 19.48 13.51
N VAL A 301 -2.37 20.41 14.36
CA VAL A 301 -3.53 21.26 14.04
C VAL A 301 -3.28 22.11 12.78
N GLN A 302 -2.08 22.68 12.64
CA GLN A 302 -1.70 23.49 11.49
C GLN A 302 -1.60 22.70 10.18
N SER A 303 -1.44 21.38 10.24
CA SER A 303 -1.44 20.53 9.04
C SER A 303 -2.82 20.36 8.43
N GLY A 304 -3.88 20.77 9.13
CA GLY A 304 -5.27 20.56 8.74
C GLY A 304 -5.81 19.19 9.10
N ALA A 305 -5.05 18.36 9.83
CA ALA A 305 -5.54 17.08 10.31
C ALA A 305 -6.77 17.25 11.23
N GLU A 306 -7.64 16.24 11.23
CA GLU A 306 -8.72 16.17 12.21
C GLU A 306 -8.14 15.87 13.61
N ILE A 307 -8.70 16.50 14.65
CA ILE A 307 -8.38 16.17 16.05
C ILE A 307 -9.60 15.50 16.70
N GLY A 308 -9.39 14.30 17.26
CA GLY A 308 -10.31 13.58 18.11
C GLY A 308 -9.82 13.51 19.56
N LEU A 309 -10.74 13.22 20.49
CA LEU A 309 -10.42 13.06 21.90
C LEU A 309 -9.95 11.63 22.22
N HIS A 310 -9.05 11.50 23.21
CA HIS A 310 -8.48 10.21 23.61
C HIS A 310 -8.23 10.08 25.13
N GLY A 311 -9.23 10.43 25.95
CA GLY A 311 -9.04 10.56 27.41
C GLY A 311 -8.15 11.74 27.79
N TYR A 312 -7.85 11.90 29.08
CA TYR A 312 -6.96 12.96 29.54
C TYR A 312 -5.55 12.42 29.70
N ALA A 313 -5.34 11.52 30.65
CA ALA A 313 -4.09 10.83 30.90
C ALA A 313 -4.15 9.36 30.41
N HIS A 314 -4.84 9.11 29.31
CA HIS A 314 -5.00 7.78 28.69
C HIS A 314 -5.54 6.73 29.67
N GLU A 315 -6.57 7.09 30.44
CA GLU A 315 -7.17 6.28 31.50
C GLU A 315 -8.03 5.14 30.93
N GLY A 316 -7.83 3.92 31.43
CA GLY A 316 -8.69 2.78 31.13
C GLY A 316 -10.00 2.86 31.90
N ILE A 317 -11.10 2.41 31.29
CA ILE A 317 -12.43 2.56 31.90
C ILE A 317 -12.60 1.79 33.23
N TYR A 318 -11.78 0.77 33.49
CA TYR A 318 -11.73 0.04 34.76
C TYR A 318 -11.02 0.81 35.89
N GLN A 319 -10.32 1.89 35.58
CA GLN A 319 -9.64 2.76 36.54
C GLN A 319 -10.53 3.91 37.03
N MET A 320 -11.68 4.15 36.39
CA MET A 320 -12.53 5.32 36.63
C MET A 320 -13.93 4.96 37.14
N THR A 321 -14.48 5.82 38.00
CA THR A 321 -15.93 5.87 38.26
C THR A 321 -16.66 6.63 37.13
N PRO A 322 -17.98 6.45 36.97
CA PRO A 322 -18.75 7.21 35.98
C PRO A 322 -18.66 8.74 36.13
N GLU A 323 -18.51 9.23 37.35
CA GLU A 323 -18.31 10.66 37.62
C GLU A 323 -16.93 11.12 37.13
N GLN A 324 -15.87 10.34 37.41
CA GLN A 324 -14.53 10.64 36.90
C GLN A 324 -14.47 10.62 35.37
N GLU A 325 -15.17 9.66 34.75
CA GLU A 325 -15.32 9.59 33.29
C GLU A 325 -15.95 10.87 32.72
N ARG A 326 -17.03 11.36 33.34
CA ARG A 326 -17.68 12.63 32.95
C ARG A 326 -16.72 13.81 33.09
N ASP A 327 -16.02 13.92 34.22
CA ASP A 327 -15.09 15.01 34.48
C ASP A 327 -13.92 15.02 33.48
N VAL A 328 -13.36 13.84 33.19
CA VAL A 328 -12.31 13.65 32.18
C VAL A 328 -12.80 14.08 30.80
N LEU A 329 -13.99 13.64 30.37
CA LEU A 329 -14.55 14.02 29.08
C LEU A 329 -14.74 15.54 28.97
N LEU A 330 -15.28 16.18 30.01
CA LEU A 330 -15.50 17.63 30.04
C LEU A 330 -14.18 18.41 29.95
N LYS A 331 -13.16 18.00 30.72
CA LYS A 331 -11.82 18.60 30.66
C LYS A 331 -11.19 18.42 29.27
N CYS A 332 -11.34 17.25 28.64
CA CYS A 332 -10.82 17.01 27.30
C CYS A 332 -11.51 17.87 26.24
N ILE A 333 -12.84 18.03 26.33
CA ILE A 333 -13.59 18.96 25.47
C ILE A 333 -13.05 20.38 25.64
N GLU A 334 -12.86 20.84 26.86
CA GLU A 334 -12.34 22.19 27.14
C GLU A 334 -10.95 22.39 26.50
N VAL A 335 -9.99 21.54 26.83
CA VAL A 335 -8.59 21.63 26.37
C VAL A 335 -8.50 21.59 24.86
N ALA A 336 -9.16 20.61 24.23
CA ALA A 336 -9.10 20.47 22.78
C ALA A 336 -9.87 21.59 22.06
N THR A 337 -10.96 22.11 22.62
CA THR A 337 -11.69 23.25 22.05
C THR A 337 -10.84 24.53 22.08
N GLN A 338 -10.12 24.77 23.18
CA GLN A 338 -9.20 25.91 23.28
C GLN A 338 -8.10 25.84 22.22
N LEU A 339 -7.58 24.64 21.95
CA LEU A 339 -6.56 24.43 20.93
C LEU A 339 -7.10 24.55 19.49
N CYS A 340 -8.22 23.88 19.20
CA CYS A 340 -8.73 23.73 17.83
C CYS A 340 -9.64 24.89 17.39
N GLY A 341 -10.09 25.74 18.33
CA GLY A 341 -11.10 26.77 18.10
C GLY A 341 -12.52 26.24 17.88
N LYS A 342 -12.70 24.92 17.83
CA LYS A 342 -13.98 24.23 17.72
C LYS A 342 -13.96 22.96 18.55
N LYS A 343 -15.13 22.53 18.99
CA LYS A 343 -15.29 21.27 19.72
C LYS A 343 -14.95 20.08 18.82
N PRO A 344 -14.07 19.15 19.24
CA PRO A 344 -13.83 17.88 18.56
C PRO A 344 -15.11 17.06 18.42
N ARG A 345 -15.25 16.35 17.30
CA ARG A 345 -16.46 15.56 16.99
C ARG A 345 -16.24 14.05 17.07
N GLY A 346 -14.99 13.64 17.19
CA GLY A 346 -14.58 12.25 17.35
C GLY A 346 -14.07 11.93 18.74
N TYR A 347 -14.27 10.68 19.15
CA TYR A 347 -13.70 10.11 20.36
C TYR A 347 -13.13 8.72 20.06
N ARG A 348 -12.03 8.38 20.73
CA ARG A 348 -11.50 7.03 20.83
C ARG A 348 -11.20 6.75 22.30
N ALA A 349 -11.69 5.63 22.83
CA ALA A 349 -11.39 5.24 24.20
C ALA A 349 -9.94 4.73 24.32
N PRO A 350 -9.18 5.13 25.35
CA PRO A 350 -7.89 4.51 25.67
C PRO A 350 -7.98 2.97 25.75
N MET A 351 -7.07 2.28 25.05
CA MET A 351 -7.06 0.81 24.90
C MET A 351 -8.37 0.21 24.33
N TYR A 352 -9.18 1.01 23.63
CA TYR A 352 -10.51 0.63 23.15
C TYR A 352 -11.44 0.15 24.27
N THR A 353 -11.15 0.53 25.52
CA THR A 353 -11.93 0.12 26.68
C THR A 353 -13.05 1.13 26.91
N ILE A 354 -14.26 0.79 26.46
CA ILE A 354 -15.43 1.67 26.50
C ILE A 354 -16.59 1.01 27.24
N ARG A 355 -17.49 1.80 27.85
CA ARG A 355 -18.72 1.33 28.51
C ARG A 355 -19.95 2.04 27.96
N GLU A 356 -21.11 1.53 28.33
CA GLU A 356 -22.41 2.11 28.01
C GLU A 356 -22.54 3.54 28.57
N THR A 357 -21.91 3.82 29.73
CA THR A 357 -21.83 5.18 30.30
C THR A 357 -21.08 6.13 29.37
N THR A 358 -19.97 5.69 28.78
CA THR A 358 -19.23 6.47 27.78
C THR A 358 -20.09 6.80 26.59
N VAL A 359 -20.75 5.80 26.01
CA VAL A 359 -21.64 5.97 24.85
C VAL A 359 -22.76 6.96 25.18
N HIS A 360 -23.34 6.89 26.38
CA HIS A 360 -24.34 7.84 26.83
C HIS A 360 -23.80 9.26 26.94
N LEU A 361 -22.61 9.45 27.53
CA LEU A 361 -21.95 10.75 27.65
C LEU A 361 -21.61 11.35 26.27
N LEU A 362 -21.10 10.54 25.35
CA LEU A 362 -20.78 10.98 23.99
C LEU A 362 -22.06 11.44 23.25
N ARG A 363 -23.19 10.75 23.45
CA ARG A 363 -24.50 11.17 22.92
C ARG A 363 -25.01 12.45 23.60
N GLU A 364 -24.95 12.54 24.93
CA GLU A 364 -25.34 13.72 25.72
C GLU A 364 -24.59 14.98 25.22
N HIS A 365 -23.32 14.81 24.88
CA HIS A 365 -22.47 15.86 24.36
C HIS A 365 -22.45 15.94 22.82
N ALA A 366 -23.33 15.23 22.10
CA ALA A 366 -23.50 15.32 20.66
C ALA A 366 -22.21 15.08 19.83
N PHE A 367 -21.37 14.12 20.24
CA PHE A 367 -20.26 13.65 19.40
C PHE A 367 -20.78 13.00 18.11
N LEU A 368 -20.08 13.18 17.00
CA LEU A 368 -20.49 12.58 15.73
C LEU A 368 -20.20 11.09 15.72
N TYR A 369 -19.02 10.71 16.19
CA TYR A 369 -18.58 9.33 16.12
C TYR A 369 -17.71 8.91 17.30
N ASP A 370 -17.73 7.60 17.56
CA ASP A 370 -16.77 6.83 18.34
C ASP A 370 -15.99 5.90 17.39
N THR A 371 -14.80 5.47 17.80
CA THR A 371 -13.97 4.48 17.09
C THR A 371 -13.25 3.57 18.08
N SER A 372 -14.04 2.86 18.88
CA SER A 372 -13.58 2.02 19.99
C SER A 372 -14.17 0.61 19.97
N LEU A 373 -15.19 0.34 19.16
CA LEU A 373 -15.93 -0.92 19.13
C LEU A 373 -15.64 -1.73 17.86
N MET A 374 -15.83 -3.05 17.95
CA MET A 374 -15.38 -4.01 16.93
C MET A 374 -16.51 -4.90 16.36
N HIS A 375 -17.76 -4.42 16.31
CA HIS A 375 -18.89 -5.21 15.76
C HIS A 375 -18.80 -5.39 14.23
N HIS A 376 -17.97 -4.59 13.59
CA HIS A 376 -17.60 -4.68 12.18
C HIS A 376 -16.11 -4.36 12.06
N ASP A 377 -15.50 -4.55 10.90
CA ASP A 377 -14.09 -4.22 10.64
C ASP A 377 -13.84 -3.36 9.38
N SER A 378 -14.84 -3.28 8.49
CA SER A 378 -14.77 -2.60 7.19
C SER A 378 -15.95 -1.63 6.88
N GLN A 379 -16.92 -1.44 7.79
CA GLN A 379 -18.08 -0.55 7.61
C GLN A 379 -18.43 0.23 8.90
N PRO A 380 -18.84 1.50 8.81
CA PRO A 380 -19.45 2.18 9.95
C PRO A 380 -20.81 1.59 10.33
N TYR A 381 -21.18 1.74 11.59
CA TYR A 381 -22.47 1.31 12.13
C TYR A 381 -22.95 2.27 13.23
N PHE A 382 -24.18 2.14 13.73
CA PHE A 382 -24.61 2.89 14.91
C PHE A 382 -24.12 2.19 16.18
N THR A 383 -23.57 2.96 17.12
CA THR A 383 -23.19 2.42 18.44
C THR A 383 -24.36 1.67 19.09
N PRO A 384 -24.12 0.51 19.71
CA PRO A 384 -25.18 -0.32 20.27
C PRO A 384 -25.93 0.42 21.38
N SER A 385 -27.16 -0.02 21.65
CA SER A 385 -27.94 0.39 22.83
C SER A 385 -28.23 -0.82 23.72
N ASP A 386 -27.36 -1.82 23.68
CA ASP A 386 -27.46 -3.05 24.44
C ASP A 386 -27.29 -2.80 25.94
N PRO A 387 -28.03 -3.51 26.81
CA PRO A 387 -27.67 -3.57 28.22
C PRO A 387 -26.31 -4.28 28.38
N PRO A 388 -25.57 -4.02 29.48
CA PRO A 388 -24.30 -4.70 29.73
C PRO A 388 -24.42 -6.22 29.63
N ILE A 389 -23.46 -6.85 28.95
CA ILE A 389 -23.40 -8.31 28.81
C ILE A 389 -23.29 -8.93 30.20
N LYS A 390 -24.23 -9.83 30.51
CA LYS A 390 -24.23 -10.57 31.78
C LYS A 390 -23.25 -11.73 31.70
N THR A 391 -22.21 -11.68 32.51
CA THR A 391 -21.26 -12.78 32.68
C THR A 391 -21.90 -13.96 33.40
N ILE A 392 -21.38 -15.17 33.17
CA ILE A 392 -21.83 -16.37 33.87
C ILE A 392 -21.54 -16.26 35.37
N ASP A 393 -22.55 -16.49 36.18
CA ASP A 393 -22.43 -16.65 37.63
C ASP A 393 -22.42 -18.14 37.98
N PHE A 394 -21.24 -18.74 38.04
CA PHE A 394 -21.07 -20.18 38.30
C PHE A 394 -21.55 -20.64 39.68
N SER A 395 -21.95 -19.72 40.57
CA SER A 395 -22.61 -20.07 41.83
C SER A 395 -24.08 -20.47 41.66
N LYS A 396 -24.69 -20.18 40.50
CA LYS A 396 -26.10 -20.45 40.21
C LYS A 396 -26.30 -21.73 39.40
N PRO A 397 -27.53 -22.28 39.32
CA PRO A 397 -27.84 -23.35 38.39
C PRO A 397 -27.59 -22.93 36.94
N ALA A 398 -27.20 -23.90 36.09
CA ALA A 398 -26.89 -23.62 34.68
C ALA A 398 -28.02 -22.95 33.90
N SER A 399 -29.28 -23.18 34.29
CA SER A 399 -30.45 -22.49 33.71
C SER A 399 -30.36 -20.96 33.80
N SER A 400 -29.54 -20.41 34.70
CA SER A 400 -29.31 -18.97 34.81
C SER A 400 -28.42 -18.37 33.71
N TRP A 401 -27.78 -19.18 32.85
CA TRP A 401 -27.03 -18.72 31.68
C TRP A 401 -27.28 -19.53 30.40
N LEU A 402 -28.12 -20.58 30.44
CA LEU A 402 -28.55 -21.34 29.26
C LEU A 402 -29.61 -20.57 28.44
N HIS A 403 -29.29 -19.34 28.08
CA HIS A 403 -30.10 -18.50 27.20
C HIS A 403 -29.17 -17.63 26.33
N PRO A 404 -29.58 -17.27 25.12
CA PRO A 404 -28.78 -16.43 24.25
C PRO A 404 -28.67 -15.00 24.80
N THR A 405 -27.56 -14.33 24.49
CA THR A 405 -27.40 -12.90 24.71
C THR A 405 -28.25 -12.13 23.69
N PRO A 406 -29.15 -11.23 24.11
CA PRO A 406 -29.85 -10.36 23.18
C PRO A 406 -28.85 -9.38 22.56
N ILE A 407 -28.88 -9.23 21.23
CA ILE A 407 -28.06 -8.28 20.48
C ILE A 407 -29.01 -7.29 19.80
N ALA A 408 -28.87 -6.00 20.10
CA ALA A 408 -29.69 -4.94 19.54
C ALA A 408 -29.37 -4.74 18.06
N ALA A 409 -30.40 -4.44 17.28
CA ALA A 409 -30.22 -4.05 15.89
C ALA A 409 -29.53 -2.68 15.82
N GLN A 410 -28.49 -2.56 14.99
CA GLN A 410 -27.75 -1.32 14.74
C GLN A 410 -28.52 -0.37 13.80
N THR A 411 -29.78 -0.09 14.13
CA THR A 411 -30.68 0.76 13.35
C THR A 411 -30.53 2.24 13.74
N PHE A 412 -31.09 3.12 12.91
CA PHE A 412 -31.14 4.54 13.22
C PHE A 412 -31.81 4.76 14.59
N PRO A 413 -31.20 5.53 15.51
CA PRO A 413 -31.71 5.63 16.87
C PRO A 413 -33.04 6.41 16.93
N PRO A 414 -33.82 6.23 18.01
CA PRO A 414 -35.05 7.00 18.22
C PRO A 414 -34.82 8.51 18.26
N ALA A 415 -35.88 9.29 18.02
CA ALA A 415 -35.79 10.75 17.82
C ALA A 415 -35.24 11.54 19.03
N ASP A 416 -35.33 10.98 20.24
CA ASP A 416 -34.82 11.56 21.50
C ASP A 416 -33.36 11.18 21.79
N THR A 417 -32.75 10.35 20.95
CA THR A 417 -31.40 9.82 21.13
C THR A 417 -30.48 10.35 20.04
N HIS A 418 -29.39 11.03 20.42
CA HIS A 418 -28.41 11.54 19.46
C HIS A 418 -27.73 10.39 18.69
N PRO A 419 -27.67 10.43 17.35
CA PRO A 419 -27.00 9.42 16.56
C PRO A 419 -25.48 9.52 16.70
N LEU A 420 -24.89 8.47 17.29
CA LEU A 420 -23.46 8.29 17.41
C LEU A 420 -23.01 7.16 16.47
N VAL A 421 -22.25 7.54 15.44
CA VAL A 421 -21.66 6.61 14.47
C VAL A 421 -20.47 5.91 15.12
N GLU A 422 -20.31 4.63 14.86
CA GLU A 422 -19.12 3.87 15.18
C GLU A 422 -18.31 3.65 13.91
N ILE A 423 -17.04 4.06 13.91
CA ILE A 423 -16.06 3.67 12.90
C ILE A 423 -15.23 2.55 13.51
N PRO A 424 -15.37 1.30 13.04
CA PRO A 424 -14.77 0.16 13.71
C PRO A 424 -13.26 0.31 13.93
N CYS A 425 -12.85 0.03 15.16
CA CYS A 425 -11.45 -0.18 15.50
C CYS A 425 -11.14 -1.69 15.50
N GLY A 426 -9.87 -2.07 15.59
CA GLY A 426 -9.47 -3.46 15.70
C GLY A 426 -8.01 -3.66 16.04
N TRP A 427 -7.70 -4.65 16.87
CA TRP A 427 -6.33 -5.01 17.27
C TRP A 427 -5.43 -5.43 16.09
N TYR A 428 -6.02 -5.83 14.96
CA TYR A 428 -5.28 -6.17 13.75
C TYR A 428 -5.05 -4.96 12.82
N ASN A 429 -5.57 -3.78 13.18
CA ASN A 429 -5.48 -2.55 12.40
C ASN A 429 -4.48 -1.55 13.00
N GLU A 430 -3.59 -2.01 13.89
CA GLU A 430 -2.71 -1.13 14.66
C GLU A 430 -1.25 -1.58 14.70
N ASP A 431 -0.35 -0.66 15.04
CA ASP A 431 1.10 -0.86 15.08
C ASP A 431 1.66 -1.20 16.48
N MET A 432 1.11 -0.64 17.56
CA MET A 432 1.71 -0.70 18.89
C MET A 432 1.72 -2.13 19.44
N MET A 433 0.59 -2.84 19.44
CA MET A 433 0.52 -4.20 19.99
C MET A 433 1.55 -5.17 19.40
N PRO A 434 1.80 -5.23 18.07
CA PRO A 434 2.86 -6.08 17.53
C PRO A 434 4.27 -5.46 17.61
N LEU A 435 4.42 -4.14 17.48
CA LEU A 435 5.72 -3.49 17.22
C LEU A 435 6.30 -2.68 18.39
N GLN A 436 5.54 -2.48 19.47
CA GLN A 436 6.02 -1.81 20.69
C GLN A 436 6.33 -2.82 21.79
N TYR A 437 7.51 -2.67 22.40
CA TYR A 437 7.83 -3.36 23.65
C TYR A 437 7.36 -2.51 24.84
N LEU A 438 6.56 -3.11 25.72
CA LEU A 438 6.04 -2.56 26.96
C LEU A 438 6.54 -3.43 28.14
N PRO A 439 7.47 -2.96 28.97
CA PRO A 439 8.26 -3.81 29.87
C PRO A 439 7.45 -4.51 30.97
N HIS A 440 6.33 -3.92 31.37
CA HIS A 440 5.49 -4.44 32.46
C HIS A 440 4.20 -5.08 31.97
N LEU A 441 4.03 -5.21 30.65
CA LEU A 441 2.89 -5.92 30.06
C LEU A 441 3.26 -7.40 29.85
N ALA A 442 2.53 -8.29 30.51
CA ALA A 442 2.68 -9.73 30.29
C ALA A 442 2.41 -10.08 28.82
N ASN A 443 3.29 -10.88 28.22
CA ASN A 443 3.27 -11.20 26.79
C ASN A 443 3.37 -9.97 25.86
N SER A 444 4.03 -8.89 26.29
CA SER A 444 4.39 -7.80 25.38
C SER A 444 5.15 -8.33 24.18
N MET A 445 4.80 -7.83 23.00
CA MET A 445 5.58 -8.02 21.78
C MET A 445 6.61 -6.88 21.65
N GLY A 446 6.86 -6.39 20.43
CA GLY A 446 7.88 -5.38 20.16
C GLY A 446 8.99 -5.83 19.20
N TYR A 447 9.00 -7.11 18.85
CA TYR A 447 10.00 -7.72 17.96
C TYR A 447 9.40 -8.34 16.70
N VAL A 448 8.10 -8.14 16.47
CA VAL A 448 7.46 -8.57 15.22
C VAL A 448 8.07 -7.76 14.06
N SER A 449 8.40 -8.45 12.97
CA SER A 449 8.94 -7.76 11.79
C SER A 449 7.89 -6.82 11.20
N THR A 450 8.31 -5.59 10.88
CA THR A 450 7.47 -4.60 10.18
C THR A 450 6.92 -5.13 8.86
N ARG A 451 7.63 -6.07 8.21
CA ARG A 451 7.17 -6.72 6.98
C ARG A 451 5.97 -7.63 7.20
N VAL A 452 5.85 -8.25 8.38
CA VAL A 452 4.72 -9.13 8.71
C VAL A 452 3.46 -8.30 8.94
N VAL A 453 3.56 -7.22 9.71
CA VAL A 453 2.43 -6.30 9.95
C VAL A 453 1.99 -5.63 8.65
N GLU A 454 2.94 -5.13 7.85
CA GLU A 454 2.66 -4.54 6.53
C GLU A 454 1.93 -5.52 5.60
N GLN A 455 2.39 -6.78 5.54
CA GLN A 455 1.77 -7.79 4.69
C GLN A 455 0.37 -8.16 5.18
N MET A 456 0.17 -8.32 6.49
CA MET A 456 -1.14 -8.60 7.08
C MET A 456 -2.17 -7.53 6.71
N TRP A 457 -1.79 -6.25 6.75
CA TRP A 457 -2.68 -5.16 6.33
C TRP A 457 -2.98 -5.18 4.83
N LYS A 458 -2.00 -5.50 3.99
CA LYS A 458 -2.20 -5.65 2.54
C LYS A 458 -3.14 -6.82 2.23
N ASP A 459 -2.97 -7.95 2.90
CA ASP A 459 -3.81 -9.13 2.71
C ASP A 459 -5.26 -8.85 3.10
N LYS A 460 -5.47 -8.18 4.25
CA LYS A 460 -6.80 -7.71 4.67
C LYS A 460 -7.41 -6.77 3.63
N PHE A 461 -6.66 -5.77 3.17
CA PHE A 461 -7.14 -4.83 2.16
C PHE A 461 -7.52 -5.54 0.86
N MET A 462 -6.70 -6.47 0.37
CA MET A 462 -6.95 -7.19 -0.88
C MET A 462 -8.16 -8.10 -0.79
N TRP A 463 -8.39 -8.75 0.36
CA TRP A 463 -9.60 -9.53 0.58
C TRP A 463 -10.85 -8.63 0.50
N LEU A 464 -10.85 -7.48 1.18
CA LEU A 464 -11.95 -6.51 1.09
C LEU A 464 -12.12 -5.94 -0.33
N TRP A 465 -11.02 -5.65 -1.01
CA TRP A 465 -11.02 -5.14 -2.39
C TRP A 465 -11.72 -6.09 -3.37
N GLU A 466 -11.58 -7.39 -3.16
CA GLU A 466 -12.19 -8.42 -3.99
C GLU A 466 -13.67 -8.62 -3.64
N HIS A 467 -14.03 -8.62 -2.35
CA HIS A 467 -15.32 -9.13 -1.87
C HIS A 467 -16.30 -8.04 -1.40
N ALA A 468 -15.83 -6.96 -0.78
CA ALA A 468 -16.68 -6.10 0.05
C ALA A 468 -17.81 -5.39 -0.70
N ALA A 469 -17.64 -4.99 -1.97
CA ALA A 469 -18.75 -4.30 -2.66
C ALA A 469 -19.93 -5.21 -3.02
N GLU A 470 -19.76 -6.53 -2.97
CA GLU A 470 -20.85 -7.49 -3.21
C GLU A 470 -21.54 -7.89 -1.89
N THR A 471 -20.83 -7.83 -0.76
CA THR A 471 -21.29 -8.37 0.53
C THR A 471 -21.63 -7.30 1.57
N GLU A 472 -20.93 -6.18 1.59
CA GLU A 472 -20.85 -5.26 2.73
C GLU A 472 -20.99 -3.78 2.36
N GLY A 473 -20.83 -3.43 1.08
CA GLY A 473 -20.73 -2.04 0.63
C GLY A 473 -21.95 -1.16 0.90
N SER A 474 -21.69 0.13 1.06
CA SER A 474 -22.69 1.18 1.20
C SER A 474 -22.66 2.17 0.01
N ASP A 475 -23.60 3.11 0.00
CA ASP A 475 -23.66 4.15 -1.03
C ASP A 475 -22.50 5.15 -0.89
N SER A 476 -21.96 5.34 0.31
CA SER A 476 -20.80 6.21 0.59
C SER A 476 -19.45 5.56 0.29
N ALA A 477 -19.31 4.25 0.44
CA ALA A 477 -18.08 3.49 0.17
C ALA A 477 -18.36 1.99 0.00
N ASP A 478 -17.59 1.32 -0.85
CA ASP A 478 -17.57 -0.15 -0.94
C ASP A 478 -17.04 -0.77 0.37
N PHE A 479 -16.02 -0.15 0.95
CA PHE A 479 -15.58 -0.39 2.31
C PHE A 479 -14.74 0.78 2.81
N ILE A 480 -14.67 0.90 4.14
CA ILE A 480 -13.68 1.72 4.81
C ILE A 480 -12.52 0.85 5.27
N PHE A 481 -11.34 1.44 5.37
CA PHE A 481 -10.14 0.75 5.82
C PHE A 481 -9.47 1.52 6.96
N PRO A 482 -9.92 1.31 8.21
CA PRO A 482 -9.33 1.93 9.38
C PRO A 482 -7.96 1.34 9.68
N ILE A 483 -6.95 2.19 9.79
CA ILE A 483 -5.61 1.84 10.26
C ILE A 483 -5.20 2.91 11.25
N LEU A 484 -4.68 2.48 12.39
CA LEU A 484 -4.19 3.38 13.42
C LEU A 484 -2.69 3.12 13.69
N MET A 485 -1.99 4.18 14.02
CA MET A 485 -0.56 4.18 14.27
C MET A 485 -0.26 5.06 15.49
N HIS A 486 0.89 4.87 16.12
CA HIS A 486 1.27 5.70 17.27
C HIS A 486 2.58 6.45 16.98
N PRO A 487 2.71 7.73 17.34
CA PRO A 487 4.00 8.42 17.37
C PRO A 487 5.07 7.69 18.19
N ASP A 488 4.63 7.00 19.25
CA ASP A 488 5.42 6.14 20.13
C ASP A 488 6.11 5.01 19.36
N THR A 489 5.42 4.45 18.36
CA THR A 489 5.84 3.25 17.62
C THR A 489 6.20 3.57 16.17
N SER A 490 5.24 3.96 15.32
CA SER A 490 5.49 4.36 13.93
C SER A 490 6.39 5.58 13.76
N GLY A 491 6.64 6.37 14.81
CA GLY A 491 7.64 7.44 14.80
C GLY A 491 9.11 6.96 14.90
N LEU A 492 9.33 5.68 15.25
CA LEU A 492 10.65 5.08 15.35
C LEU A 492 11.28 4.90 13.96
N ALA A 493 12.59 5.17 13.87
CA ALA A 493 13.29 5.25 12.58
C ALA A 493 13.25 3.93 11.76
N HIS A 494 13.21 2.79 12.42
CA HIS A 494 13.13 1.48 11.76
C HIS A 494 11.69 1.04 11.42
N ILE A 495 10.67 1.73 11.97
CA ILE A 495 9.26 1.43 11.73
C ILE A 495 8.65 2.41 10.72
N ILE A 496 9.01 3.70 10.75
CA ILE A 496 8.38 4.73 9.90
C ILE A 496 8.42 4.40 8.40
N GLY A 497 9.45 3.69 7.94
CA GLY A 497 9.53 3.22 6.55
C GLY A 497 8.44 2.22 6.17
N MET A 498 7.88 1.47 7.13
CA MET A 498 6.69 0.63 6.95
C MET A 498 5.48 1.49 6.62
N SER A 499 5.21 2.53 7.41
CA SER A 499 4.09 3.43 7.23
C SER A 499 4.16 4.12 5.86
N GLU A 500 5.33 4.63 5.47
CA GLU A 500 5.54 5.29 4.16
C GLU A 500 5.34 4.33 2.98
N ARG A 501 5.85 3.08 3.07
CA ARG A 501 5.61 2.06 2.05
C ARG A 501 4.15 1.66 1.94
N PHE A 502 3.48 1.48 3.07
CA PHE A 502 2.08 1.08 3.10
C PHE A 502 1.16 2.17 2.52
N ILE A 503 1.37 3.43 2.91
CA ILE A 503 0.67 4.58 2.34
C ILE A 503 0.92 4.67 0.83
N SER A 504 2.17 4.51 0.38
CA SER A 504 2.52 4.55 -1.04
C SER A 504 1.84 3.43 -1.83
N TRP A 505 1.76 2.23 -1.25
CA TRP A 505 1.05 1.10 -1.83
C TRP A 505 -0.46 1.38 -1.99
N LEU A 506 -1.12 1.92 -0.96
CA LEU A 506 -2.52 2.33 -1.02
C LEU A 506 -2.78 3.40 -2.09
N LYS A 507 -1.87 4.40 -2.23
CA LYS A 507 -1.93 5.40 -3.30
C LYS A 507 -1.81 4.81 -4.70
N GLY A 508 -1.17 3.63 -4.83
CA GLY A 508 -1.01 2.91 -6.09
C GLY A 508 -2.32 2.52 -6.78
N PHE A 509 -3.43 2.48 -6.03
CA PHE A 509 -4.78 2.17 -6.53
C PHE A 509 -5.50 3.37 -7.19
N GLY A 510 -4.86 4.54 -7.23
CA GLY A 510 -5.39 5.76 -7.86
C GLY A 510 -6.70 6.22 -7.22
N ASP A 511 -7.57 6.91 -7.96
CA ASP A 511 -8.81 7.51 -7.41
C ASP A 511 -9.89 6.48 -6.98
N SER A 512 -9.59 5.19 -6.98
CA SER A 512 -10.46 4.19 -6.33
C SER A 512 -10.26 4.15 -4.81
N VAL A 513 -9.12 4.64 -4.33
CA VAL A 513 -8.75 4.73 -2.92
C VAL A 513 -8.57 6.19 -2.55
N SER A 514 -9.25 6.61 -1.48
CA SER A 514 -9.14 7.96 -0.94
C SER A 514 -8.78 7.90 0.54
N PHE A 515 -7.89 8.79 0.99
CA PHE A 515 -7.66 9.01 2.41
C PHE A 515 -8.70 10.00 2.91
N SER A 516 -9.34 9.72 4.03
CA SER A 516 -10.40 10.53 4.60
C SER A 516 -10.26 10.59 6.11
N THR A 517 -10.60 11.75 6.68
CA THR A 517 -10.74 11.90 8.12
C THR A 517 -11.90 11.02 8.62
N HIS A 518 -11.86 10.64 9.88
CA HIS A 518 -12.94 9.88 10.51
C HIS A 518 -14.24 10.70 10.53
N GLU A 519 -14.19 12.00 10.79
CA GLU A 519 -15.36 12.88 10.70
C GLU A 519 -15.98 12.87 9.29
N ASP A 520 -15.18 12.88 8.23
CA ASP A 520 -15.71 12.82 6.85
C ASP A 520 -16.41 11.48 6.57
N ILE A 521 -15.80 10.37 7.00
CA ILE A 521 -16.39 9.03 6.86
C ILE A 521 -17.71 8.94 7.61
N ALA A 522 -17.73 9.35 8.89
CA ALA A 522 -18.92 9.29 9.73
C ALA A 522 -20.04 10.19 9.19
N ARG A 523 -19.71 11.39 8.71
CA ARG A 523 -20.68 12.35 8.16
C ARG A 523 -21.32 11.81 6.88
N ASP A 524 -20.51 11.31 5.95
CA ASP A 524 -21.00 10.80 4.67
C ASP A 524 -21.89 9.56 4.89
N TRP A 525 -21.45 8.64 5.75
CA TRP A 525 -22.25 7.47 6.08
C TRP A 525 -23.56 7.83 6.79
N LEU A 526 -23.54 8.76 7.75
CA LEU A 526 -24.75 9.21 8.45
C LEU A 526 -25.74 9.90 7.50
N ALA A 527 -25.25 10.66 6.52
CA ALA A 527 -26.09 11.26 5.49
C ALA A 527 -26.82 10.20 4.66
N ASP A 528 -26.12 9.13 4.26
CA ASP A 528 -26.74 7.99 3.57
C ASP A 528 -27.83 7.33 4.42
N GLN A 529 -27.57 7.10 5.72
CA GLN A 529 -28.57 6.50 6.61
C GLN A 529 -29.81 7.38 6.76
N LYS A 530 -29.64 8.71 6.85
CA LYS A 530 -30.75 9.66 6.88
C LYS A 530 -31.56 9.64 5.58
N ALA A 531 -30.89 9.57 4.43
CA ALA A 531 -31.56 9.47 3.14
C ALA A 531 -32.36 8.16 3.02
N LYS A 532 -31.80 7.04 3.50
CA LYS A 532 -32.49 5.74 3.55
C LYS A 532 -33.69 5.75 4.49
N LEU A 533 -33.60 6.44 5.62
CA LEU A 533 -34.72 6.61 6.55
C LEU A 533 -35.84 7.45 5.92
N ALA A 534 -35.49 8.52 5.21
CA ALA A 534 -36.48 9.39 4.56
C ALA A 534 -37.16 8.75 3.33
N ALA A 535 -36.55 7.73 2.73
CA ALA A 535 -37.11 6.98 1.60
C ALA A 535 -38.05 5.83 2.01
N LYS A 536 -38.07 5.47 3.30
CA LYS A 536 -39.00 4.50 3.90
C LYS A 536 -40.23 5.22 4.45
#